data_AF-A0A1M6CDF5-F1
#
_entry.id   AF-A0A1M6CDF5-F1
#
_cell.length_a   1.000
_cell.length_b   1.000
_cell.length_c   1.000
_cell.angle_alpha   90.00
_cell.angle_beta   90.00
_cell.angle_gamma   90.00
#
_symmetry.space_group_name_H-M   'P 1'
#
loop_
_entity.id
_entity.type
_entity.pdbx_description
1 polymer ?
#
loop_
_entity_poly.entity_id
_entity_poly.type
_entity_poly.pdbx_seq_one_letter_code
_entity_poly.pdbx_strand_id
1 'polypeptide(L)'
;MPKSASPDTRQNKAQGDPLLRPFKLKHLQLRNRVMSTSHACGLEVNGFPQNAYQRYHEEKAKGGIGLTMFGGSSNVAPDSPSVFQQLDVGTDEIIPHLQQLSERVHKYGSALMCQITHLGRRGDPHADNWLPSIAPSPIRKTLHRSFPKEMDKHDIQRVVKAYGAAARRCKDGGLDGIETLASSHLIGQFLSPFTNTRTDEFGGSLENRCRFGLMVHEEIRRQVGDDFIVGIRYVVDEEFEGLAFEDAVKIAHILEREGQIDFFNAIYGKMDTYRGLAMDNMPGMASPIAPWLQAVGAFKKEVSLPVFHAAKIADIATARYAIKEGLLDLVAMTRAHIADPHIVAKLMRGEEDRIRPCVGATHCMTGFRPRCLHNAASGQENKLPHVAGQATSPGKKVVVVGGGPAGLEAARICAERGHDVVLLEAGTALGDKF
;
A
#
# COMPACT_ATOMS: atom_id res chain seq x y z
N MET A 1 -24.03 -19.49 23.44
CA MET A 1 -24.09 -19.04 22.03
C MET A 1 -24.81 -17.70 21.97
N PRO A 2 -24.17 -16.61 21.54
CA PRO A 2 -24.90 -15.37 21.28
C PRO A 2 -25.87 -15.61 20.12
N LYS A 3 -27.15 -15.21 20.29
CA LYS A 3 -28.18 -15.35 19.26
C LYS A 3 -27.72 -14.64 17.98
N SER A 4 -27.61 -15.38 16.88
CA SER A 4 -27.25 -14.80 15.59
C SER A 4 -28.33 -13.81 15.15
N ALA A 5 -27.93 -12.57 14.85
CA ALA A 5 -28.85 -11.54 14.35
C ALA A 5 -29.57 -11.99 13.07
N SER A 6 -30.83 -11.58 12.91
CA SER A 6 -31.67 -11.91 11.75
C SER A 6 -31.11 -11.32 10.44
N PRO A 7 -31.40 -11.90 9.27
CA PRO A 7 -30.91 -11.38 7.98
C PRO A 7 -31.23 -9.89 7.74
N ASP A 8 -32.43 -9.44 8.11
CA ASP A 8 -32.85 -8.03 8.00
C ASP A 8 -32.05 -7.08 8.90
N THR A 9 -31.65 -7.52 10.10
CA THR A 9 -30.79 -6.71 10.98
C THR A 9 -29.35 -6.64 10.48
N ARG A 10 -28.87 -7.66 9.75
CA ARG A 10 -27.54 -7.64 9.11
C ARG A 10 -27.50 -6.71 7.90
N GLN A 11 -28.52 -6.73 7.04
CA GLN A 11 -28.62 -5.84 5.88
C GLN A 11 -28.75 -4.36 6.29
N ASN A 12 -29.60 -4.03 7.27
CA ASN A 12 -29.73 -2.65 7.76
C ASN A 12 -28.43 -2.12 8.40
N LYS A 13 -27.63 -2.97 9.05
CA LYS A 13 -26.34 -2.58 9.65
C LYS A 13 -25.28 -2.28 8.58
N ALA A 14 -25.29 -3.01 7.46
CA ALA A 14 -24.40 -2.74 6.33
C ALA A 14 -24.74 -1.43 5.60
N GLN A 15 -26.03 -1.08 5.48
CA GLN A 15 -26.46 0.13 4.78
C GLN A 15 -26.07 1.44 5.48
N GLY A 16 -25.85 1.41 6.80
CA GLY A 16 -25.41 2.56 7.61
C GLY A 16 -23.90 2.68 7.81
N ASP A 17 -23.11 1.67 7.43
CA ASP A 17 -21.67 1.60 7.77
C ASP A 17 -20.88 2.71 7.05
N PRO A 18 -20.14 3.58 7.78
CA PRO A 18 -19.36 4.65 7.17
C PRO A 18 -18.31 4.14 6.18
N LEU A 19 -17.79 2.93 6.35
CA LEU A 19 -16.81 2.34 5.43
C LEU A 19 -17.39 2.01 4.07
N LEU A 20 -18.68 1.63 4.01
CA LEU A 20 -19.36 1.24 2.77
C LEU A 20 -19.92 2.43 1.98
N ARG A 21 -19.80 3.65 2.51
CA ARG A 21 -20.23 4.87 1.81
C ARG A 21 -19.28 5.17 0.64
N PRO A 22 -19.81 5.51 -0.55
CA PRO A 22 -18.99 5.95 -1.66
C PRO A 22 -18.14 7.18 -1.32
N PHE A 23 -17.01 7.34 -2.02
CA PHE A 23 -16.14 8.50 -1.91
C PHE A 23 -15.77 9.02 -3.30
N LYS A 24 -15.90 10.33 -3.51
CA LYS A 24 -15.55 10.97 -4.78
C LYS A 24 -14.15 11.58 -4.66
N LEU A 25 -13.20 11.07 -5.44
CA LEU A 25 -11.85 11.62 -5.57
C LEU A 25 -11.76 12.29 -6.94
N LYS A 26 -11.85 13.62 -6.97
CA LYS A 26 -11.94 14.40 -8.21
C LYS A 26 -13.12 13.93 -9.08
N HIS A 27 -12.85 13.33 -10.24
CA HIS A 27 -13.86 12.78 -11.14
C HIS A 27 -14.19 11.31 -10.84
N LEU A 28 -13.33 10.60 -10.10
CA LEU A 28 -13.45 9.17 -9.83
C LEU A 28 -14.40 8.91 -8.65
N GLN A 29 -15.40 8.06 -8.88
CA GLN A 29 -16.31 7.60 -7.85
C GLN A 29 -15.85 6.24 -7.30
N LEU A 30 -15.29 6.23 -6.10
CA LEU A 30 -14.97 5.01 -5.37
C LEU A 30 -16.24 4.47 -4.70
N ARG A 31 -16.46 3.15 -4.82
CA ARG A 31 -17.65 2.48 -4.27
C ARG A 31 -17.71 2.42 -2.74
N ASN A 32 -16.58 2.58 -2.07
CA ASN A 32 -16.47 2.60 -0.61
C ASN A 32 -15.17 3.29 -0.17
N ARG A 33 -14.99 3.48 1.15
CA ARG A 33 -13.84 4.18 1.75
C ARG A 33 -12.68 3.26 2.12
N VAL A 34 -12.66 2.03 1.61
CA VAL A 34 -11.64 1.03 1.93
C VAL A 34 -10.64 0.90 0.79
N MET A 35 -9.35 0.97 1.12
CA MET A 35 -8.28 0.80 0.14
C MET A 35 -7.15 -0.13 0.62
N SER A 36 -6.30 -0.54 -0.33
CA SER A 36 -5.01 -1.18 -0.08
C SER A 36 -3.93 -0.25 -0.62
N THR A 37 -2.96 0.18 0.19
CA THR A 37 -1.84 0.99 -0.31
C THR A 37 -0.84 0.15 -1.11
N SER A 38 -0.01 0.83 -1.89
CA SER A 38 1.13 0.22 -2.59
C SER A 38 2.11 -0.42 -1.61
N HIS A 39 2.63 -1.58 -1.98
CA HIS A 39 3.56 -2.40 -1.22
C HIS A 39 4.27 -3.36 -2.19
N ALA A 40 5.58 -3.53 -2.02
CA ALA A 40 6.38 -4.43 -2.85
C ALA A 40 6.00 -5.89 -2.55
N CYS A 41 5.04 -6.42 -3.33
CA CYS A 41 4.46 -7.74 -3.10
C CYS A 41 5.34 -8.90 -3.57
N GLY A 42 6.41 -8.65 -4.34
CA GLY A 42 7.39 -9.69 -4.73
C GLY A 42 6.89 -10.69 -5.78
N LEU A 43 5.82 -10.35 -6.51
CA LEU A 43 5.24 -11.19 -7.57
C LEU A 43 5.58 -10.71 -8.99
N GLU A 44 6.45 -9.71 -9.12
CA GLU A 44 6.90 -9.26 -10.44
C GLU A 44 7.67 -10.36 -11.15
N VAL A 45 7.61 -10.34 -12.49
CA VAL A 45 8.47 -11.17 -13.32
C VAL A 45 9.05 -10.27 -14.41
N ASN A 46 10.38 -10.15 -14.43
CA ASN A 46 11.16 -9.30 -15.33
C ASN A 46 10.79 -7.80 -15.23
N GLY A 47 10.49 -7.32 -14.03
CA GLY A 47 10.07 -5.94 -13.77
C GLY A 47 8.60 -5.68 -14.08
N PHE A 48 7.80 -6.68 -14.44
CA PHE A 48 6.43 -6.48 -14.92
C PHE A 48 5.37 -7.19 -14.07
N PRO A 49 4.15 -6.61 -13.96
CA PRO A 49 3.04 -7.23 -13.24
C PRO A 49 2.38 -8.30 -14.11
N GLN A 50 3.01 -9.48 -14.17
CA GLN A 50 2.48 -10.64 -14.89
C GLN A 50 1.35 -11.35 -14.10
N ASN A 51 0.93 -12.52 -14.56
CA ASN A 51 -0.32 -13.16 -14.13
C ASN A 51 -0.50 -13.30 -12.60
N ALA A 52 0.53 -13.74 -11.87
CA ALA A 52 0.45 -13.89 -10.40
C ALA A 52 0.20 -12.55 -9.70
N TYR A 53 0.94 -11.52 -10.10
CA TYR A 53 0.76 -10.15 -9.62
C TYR A 53 -0.67 -9.66 -9.88
N GLN A 54 -1.17 -9.88 -11.09
CA GLN A 54 -2.49 -9.42 -11.49
C GLN A 54 -3.60 -10.10 -10.69
N ARG A 55 -3.54 -11.42 -10.51
CA ARG A 55 -4.54 -12.17 -9.74
C ARG A 55 -4.61 -11.73 -8.28
N TYR A 56 -3.47 -11.41 -7.68
CA TYR A 56 -3.41 -10.92 -6.30
C TYR A 56 -4.19 -9.62 -6.10
N HIS A 57 -4.13 -8.69 -7.06
CA HIS A 57 -4.93 -7.44 -7.00
C HIS A 57 -6.38 -7.65 -7.47
N GLU A 58 -6.59 -8.50 -8.47
CA GLU A 58 -7.91 -8.92 -8.95
C GLU A 58 -8.76 -9.53 -7.82
N GLU A 59 -8.14 -10.30 -6.92
CA GLU A 59 -8.87 -10.91 -5.80
C GLU A 59 -9.38 -9.87 -4.79
N LYS A 60 -8.61 -8.81 -4.51
CA LYS A 60 -9.09 -7.70 -3.67
C LYS A 60 -10.28 -6.98 -4.33
N ALA A 61 -10.23 -6.85 -5.66
CA ALA A 61 -11.31 -6.26 -6.44
C ALA A 61 -12.59 -7.12 -6.39
N LYS A 62 -12.48 -8.44 -6.54
CA LYS A 62 -13.58 -9.40 -6.31
C LYS A 62 -14.15 -9.28 -4.90
N GLY A 63 -13.28 -9.06 -3.92
CA GLY A 63 -13.61 -8.91 -2.52
C GLY A 63 -14.33 -7.61 -2.13
N GLY A 64 -14.52 -6.69 -3.07
CA GLY A 64 -15.29 -5.47 -2.83
C GLY A 64 -14.46 -4.22 -2.51
N ILE A 65 -13.13 -4.24 -2.60
CA ILE A 65 -12.31 -3.06 -2.25
C ILE A 65 -12.63 -1.82 -3.11
N GLY A 66 -12.61 -0.62 -2.55
CA GLY A 66 -12.86 0.62 -3.30
C GLY A 66 -11.69 0.98 -4.22
N LEU A 67 -10.48 1.01 -3.66
CA LEU A 67 -9.24 1.32 -4.36
C LEU A 67 -8.15 0.31 -4.00
N THR A 68 -7.55 -0.33 -5.00
CA THR A 68 -6.32 -1.10 -4.80
C THR A 68 -5.15 -0.34 -5.42
N MET A 69 -4.21 0.08 -4.60
CA MET A 69 -2.93 0.58 -5.09
C MET A 69 -1.91 -0.55 -5.15
N PHE A 70 -1.10 -0.52 -6.21
CA PHE A 70 -0.06 -1.49 -6.48
C PHE A 70 1.25 -0.77 -6.78
N GLY A 71 2.24 -1.55 -7.15
CA GLY A 71 3.63 -1.15 -7.03
C GLY A 71 4.02 -1.12 -5.57
N GLY A 72 5.14 -0.50 -5.31
CA GLY A 72 5.78 -0.48 -4.00
C GLY A 72 7.20 -0.09 -4.26
N SER A 73 7.39 1.22 -4.44
CA SER A 73 8.58 1.79 -5.03
C SER A 73 8.79 1.41 -6.50
N SER A 74 7.78 1.44 -7.36
CA SER A 74 7.99 1.13 -8.79
C SER A 74 8.98 2.13 -9.41
N ASN A 75 10.01 1.62 -10.06
CA ASN A 75 11.17 2.40 -10.50
C ASN A 75 10.84 3.20 -11.76
N VAL A 76 11.29 4.46 -11.80
CA VAL A 76 11.08 5.35 -12.96
C VAL A 76 12.32 5.50 -13.84
N ALA A 77 13.50 5.09 -13.35
CA ALA A 77 14.77 5.34 -14.02
C ALA A 77 15.80 4.21 -13.77
N PRO A 78 16.76 3.98 -14.69
CA PRO A 78 17.77 2.93 -14.58
C PRO A 78 18.71 3.03 -13.38
N ASP A 79 18.90 4.23 -12.83
CA ASP A 79 19.69 4.54 -11.62
C ASP A 79 18.87 4.47 -10.32
N SER A 80 17.64 3.97 -10.40
CA SER A 80 16.82 3.55 -9.29
C SER A 80 16.61 2.03 -9.39
N PRO A 81 17.56 1.20 -8.94
CA PRO A 81 17.51 -0.24 -9.18
C PRO A 81 16.43 -0.96 -8.37
N SER A 82 16.05 -2.16 -8.83
CA SER A 82 15.08 -3.06 -8.20
C SER A 82 15.71 -3.88 -7.09
N VAL A 83 15.74 -3.32 -5.88
CA VAL A 83 16.27 -4.00 -4.69
C VAL A 83 15.18 -4.68 -3.85
N PHE A 84 13.91 -4.47 -4.22
CA PHE A 84 12.76 -5.03 -3.51
C PHE A 84 11.80 -5.85 -4.38
N GLN A 85 12.21 -6.27 -5.59
CA GLN A 85 11.34 -6.85 -6.62
C GLN A 85 10.25 -5.85 -7.03
N GLN A 86 10.71 -4.68 -7.46
CA GLN A 86 9.91 -3.54 -7.90
C GLN A 86 9.52 -3.68 -9.37
N LEU A 87 8.43 -3.01 -9.76
CA LEU A 87 8.08 -2.88 -11.17
C LEU A 87 8.97 -1.84 -11.85
N ASP A 88 9.30 -2.06 -13.13
CA ASP A 88 9.99 -1.10 -13.98
C ASP A 88 8.98 -0.29 -14.81
N VAL A 89 8.75 0.96 -14.41
CA VAL A 89 7.90 1.92 -15.13
C VAL A 89 8.73 2.89 -15.98
N GLY A 90 10.03 2.62 -16.12
CA GLY A 90 10.99 3.35 -16.94
C GLY A 90 10.94 3.00 -18.43
N THR A 91 10.28 1.90 -18.81
CA THR A 91 10.14 1.41 -20.19
C THR A 91 8.68 1.34 -20.64
N ASP A 92 8.44 1.52 -21.95
CA ASP A 92 7.09 1.40 -22.53
C ASP A 92 6.57 -0.05 -22.54
N GLU A 93 7.46 -1.05 -22.35
CA GLU A 93 7.09 -2.47 -22.25
C GLU A 93 6.11 -2.77 -21.11
N ILE A 94 6.03 -1.91 -20.08
CA ILE A 94 5.08 -2.09 -18.99
C ILE A 94 3.62 -1.83 -19.41
N ILE A 95 3.37 -1.04 -20.46
CA ILE A 95 2.04 -0.54 -20.83
C ILE A 95 1.03 -1.69 -21.05
N PRO A 96 1.32 -2.73 -21.87
CA PRO A 96 0.37 -3.82 -22.10
C PRO A 96 0.06 -4.61 -20.82
N HIS A 97 1.02 -4.71 -19.90
CA HIS A 97 0.79 -5.37 -18.60
C HIS A 97 -0.12 -4.56 -17.69
N LEU A 98 0.01 -3.23 -17.71
CA LEU A 98 -0.89 -2.33 -16.98
C LEU A 98 -2.30 -2.37 -17.56
N GLN A 99 -2.46 -2.36 -18.88
CA GLN A 99 -3.77 -2.45 -19.52
C GLN A 99 -4.53 -3.72 -19.09
N GLN A 100 -3.86 -4.87 -19.12
CA GLN A 100 -4.42 -6.14 -18.66
C GLN A 100 -4.81 -6.10 -17.17
N LEU A 101 -3.98 -5.49 -16.32
CA LEU A 101 -4.26 -5.36 -14.90
C LEU A 101 -5.46 -4.43 -14.63
N SER A 102 -5.50 -3.28 -15.30
CA SER A 102 -6.59 -2.31 -15.23
C SER A 102 -7.91 -2.96 -15.60
N GLU A 103 -7.99 -3.61 -16.76
CA GLU A 103 -9.20 -4.31 -17.22
C GLU A 103 -9.72 -5.33 -16.21
N ARG A 104 -8.82 -6.15 -15.63
CA ARG A 104 -9.18 -7.15 -14.62
C ARG A 104 -9.76 -6.54 -13.36
N VAL A 105 -9.19 -5.42 -12.89
CA VAL A 105 -9.61 -4.77 -11.64
C VAL A 105 -10.88 -3.96 -11.85
N HIS A 106 -10.95 -3.19 -12.95
CA HIS A 106 -12.11 -2.38 -13.34
C HIS A 106 -13.36 -3.23 -13.58
N LYS A 107 -13.22 -4.45 -14.11
CA LYS A 107 -14.33 -5.42 -14.26
C LYS A 107 -15.11 -5.65 -12.96
N TYR A 108 -14.47 -5.50 -11.80
CA TYR A 108 -15.12 -5.66 -10.49
C TYR A 108 -15.52 -4.34 -9.83
N GLY A 109 -15.42 -3.21 -10.53
CA GLY A 109 -15.79 -1.89 -10.02
C GLY A 109 -14.84 -1.32 -8.95
N SER A 110 -13.58 -1.75 -8.95
CA SER A 110 -12.51 -1.18 -8.12
C SER A 110 -11.65 -0.24 -8.95
N ALA A 111 -11.15 0.83 -8.31
CA ALA A 111 -10.10 1.65 -8.89
C ALA A 111 -8.71 1.04 -8.67
N LEU A 112 -7.77 1.43 -9.52
CA LEU A 112 -6.40 0.94 -9.57
C LEU A 112 -5.41 2.10 -9.76
N MET A 113 -4.42 2.21 -8.87
CA MET A 113 -3.36 3.23 -8.96
C MET A 113 -1.97 2.65 -8.69
N CYS A 114 -0.93 3.22 -9.31
CA CYS A 114 0.46 2.80 -9.12
C CYS A 114 1.24 3.78 -8.24
N GLN A 115 2.12 3.28 -7.37
CA GLN A 115 3.14 4.11 -6.73
C GLN A 115 4.41 4.11 -7.56
N ILE A 116 4.85 5.29 -8.01
CA ILE A 116 6.11 5.48 -8.75
C ILE A 116 7.14 6.23 -7.91
N THR A 117 8.42 5.91 -8.10
CA THR A 117 9.52 6.54 -7.36
C THR A 117 10.87 6.44 -8.04
N HIS A 118 11.77 7.30 -7.59
CA HIS A 118 13.21 7.09 -7.60
C HIS A 118 13.70 6.80 -6.17
N LEU A 119 14.52 5.77 -5.97
CA LEU A 119 15.02 5.39 -4.63
C LEU A 119 15.95 6.44 -4.02
N GLY A 120 16.67 7.19 -4.86
CA GLY A 120 17.67 8.16 -4.44
C GLY A 120 18.78 7.48 -3.63
N ARG A 121 19.18 8.06 -2.48
CA ARG A 121 20.19 7.46 -1.58
C ARG A 121 19.82 6.07 -1.06
N ARG A 122 18.55 5.68 -1.14
CA ARG A 122 18.09 4.35 -0.71
C ARG A 122 18.44 3.26 -1.74
N GLY A 123 18.82 3.60 -2.96
CA GLY A 123 19.28 2.64 -3.96
C GLY A 123 20.55 1.91 -3.55
N ASP A 124 20.70 0.68 -4.06
CA ASP A 124 21.94 -0.09 -3.99
C ASP A 124 22.71 0.07 -5.31
N PRO A 125 23.87 0.75 -5.31
CA PRO A 125 24.64 0.99 -6.52
C PRO A 125 25.27 -0.27 -7.11
N HIS A 126 25.16 -1.43 -6.44
CA HIS A 126 25.63 -2.72 -6.94
C HIS A 126 24.51 -3.59 -7.54
N ALA A 127 23.28 -3.08 -7.57
CA ALA A 127 22.14 -3.74 -8.19
C ALA A 127 21.96 -3.31 -9.67
N ASP A 128 21.33 -4.17 -10.46
CA ASP A 128 20.99 -3.98 -11.87
C ASP A 128 22.13 -3.40 -12.74
N ASN A 129 22.01 -2.13 -13.15
CA ASN A 129 22.91 -1.47 -14.10
C ASN A 129 24.22 -0.97 -13.47
N TRP A 130 24.42 -1.18 -12.17
CA TRP A 130 25.61 -0.76 -11.43
C TRP A 130 25.87 0.76 -11.54
N LEU A 131 24.79 1.54 -11.58
CA LEU A 131 24.83 2.99 -11.64
C LEU A 131 24.94 3.59 -10.22
N PRO A 132 25.63 4.72 -10.05
CA PRO A 132 25.74 5.36 -8.74
C PRO A 132 24.36 5.82 -8.25
N SER A 133 24.04 5.52 -7.00
CA SER A 133 22.88 6.13 -6.34
C SER A 133 23.06 7.65 -6.32
N ILE A 134 21.98 8.39 -6.56
CA ILE A 134 21.96 9.85 -6.56
C ILE A 134 21.08 10.41 -5.44
N ALA A 135 21.40 11.60 -4.93
CA ALA A 135 20.66 12.24 -3.84
C ALA A 135 20.88 13.77 -3.83
N PRO A 136 20.08 14.54 -3.07
CA PRO A 136 20.35 15.97 -2.88
C PRO A 136 21.72 16.26 -2.26
N SER A 137 22.24 15.40 -1.39
CA SER A 137 23.53 15.57 -0.72
C SER A 137 24.21 14.21 -0.49
N PRO A 138 25.55 14.16 -0.37
CA PRO A 138 26.32 12.91 -0.27
C PRO A 138 26.27 12.27 1.14
N ILE A 139 25.06 12.12 1.67
CA ILE A 139 24.81 11.60 3.03
C ILE A 139 24.59 10.10 2.96
N ARG A 140 25.42 9.35 3.70
CA ARG A 140 25.37 7.89 3.77
C ARG A 140 23.97 7.39 4.13
N LYS A 141 23.50 6.34 3.44
CA LYS A 141 22.25 5.66 3.80
C LYS A 141 22.50 4.51 4.78
N THR A 142 21.82 4.50 5.93
CA THR A 142 22.11 3.55 7.02
C THR A 142 21.85 2.07 6.66
N LEU A 143 20.67 1.68 6.15
CA LEU A 143 20.40 0.25 5.82
C LEU A 143 21.27 -0.29 4.67
N HIS A 144 21.30 0.40 3.52
CA HIS A 144 21.95 -0.11 2.31
C HIS A 144 23.42 0.30 2.21
N ARG A 145 23.90 1.14 3.16
CA ARG A 145 25.30 1.52 3.33
C ARG A 145 25.92 2.26 2.14
N SER A 146 25.11 2.66 1.17
CA SER A 146 25.51 3.41 -0.01
C SER A 146 25.80 4.88 0.32
N PHE A 147 26.77 5.44 -0.39
CA PHE A 147 27.06 6.87 -0.43
C PHE A 147 26.62 7.40 -1.79
N PRO A 148 25.59 8.26 -1.83
CA PRO A 148 25.09 8.76 -3.10
C PRO A 148 26.01 9.85 -3.67
N LYS A 149 26.04 9.95 -5.00
CA LYS A 149 26.51 11.15 -5.70
C LYS A 149 25.52 12.29 -5.43
N GLU A 150 26.03 13.47 -5.10
CA GLU A 150 25.22 14.69 -5.10
C GLU A 150 24.71 14.98 -6.52
N MET A 151 23.40 15.20 -6.66
CA MET A 151 22.78 15.51 -7.93
C MET A 151 23.23 16.89 -8.44
N ASP A 152 23.60 16.92 -9.72
CA ASP A 152 23.74 18.17 -10.46
C ASP A 152 22.42 18.54 -11.18
N LYS A 153 22.41 19.69 -11.87
CA LYS A 153 21.22 20.16 -12.59
C LYS A 153 20.78 19.21 -13.70
N HIS A 154 21.73 18.50 -14.34
CA HIS A 154 21.41 17.53 -15.38
C HIS A 154 20.73 16.29 -14.78
N ASP A 155 21.22 15.77 -13.65
CA ASP A 155 20.57 14.69 -12.92
C ASP A 155 19.13 15.07 -12.53
N ILE A 156 18.94 16.26 -11.97
CA ILE A 156 17.61 16.77 -11.59
C ILE A 156 16.67 16.78 -12.79
N GLN A 157 17.07 17.40 -13.90
CA GLN A 157 16.24 17.51 -15.10
C GLN A 157 15.91 16.14 -15.72
N ARG A 158 16.89 15.23 -15.76
CA ARG A 158 16.70 13.87 -16.28
C ARG A 158 15.69 13.10 -15.44
N VAL A 159 15.82 13.13 -14.11
CA VAL A 159 14.93 12.39 -13.21
C VAL A 159 13.51 12.98 -13.23
N VAL A 160 13.36 14.30 -13.30
CA VAL A 160 12.06 14.96 -13.49
C VAL A 160 11.35 14.42 -14.74
N LYS A 161 12.04 14.38 -15.89
CA LYS A 161 11.51 13.79 -17.13
C LYS A 161 11.16 12.31 -16.99
N ALA A 162 11.96 11.55 -16.23
CA ALA A 162 11.70 10.13 -15.99
C ALA A 162 10.39 9.90 -15.20
N TYR A 163 10.13 10.71 -14.17
CA TYR A 163 8.84 10.70 -13.46
C TYR A 163 7.66 11.00 -14.39
N GLY A 164 7.78 12.03 -15.24
CA GLY A 164 6.74 12.37 -16.22
C GLY A 164 6.46 11.24 -17.21
N ALA A 165 7.50 10.63 -17.77
CA ALA A 165 7.36 9.49 -18.69
C ALA A 165 6.74 8.27 -18.00
N ALA A 166 7.11 7.98 -16.75
CA ALA A 166 6.49 6.91 -15.97
C ALA A 166 5.00 7.17 -15.71
N ALA A 167 4.62 8.41 -15.36
CA ALA A 167 3.22 8.78 -15.16
C ALA A 167 2.41 8.65 -16.47
N ARG A 168 2.97 9.05 -17.61
CA ARG A 168 2.37 8.81 -18.93
C ARG A 168 2.08 7.32 -19.14
N ARG A 169 3.05 6.45 -18.92
CA ARG A 169 2.86 4.99 -19.07
C ARG A 169 1.79 4.43 -18.16
N CYS A 170 1.69 4.94 -16.94
CA CYS A 170 0.60 4.62 -16.03
C CYS A 170 -0.76 5.01 -16.60
N LYS A 171 -0.89 6.22 -17.18
CA LYS A 171 -2.12 6.66 -17.86
C LYS A 171 -2.43 5.83 -19.09
N ASP A 172 -1.45 5.59 -19.97
CA ASP A 172 -1.59 4.75 -21.17
C ASP A 172 -1.92 3.29 -20.82
N GLY A 173 -1.49 2.86 -19.63
CA GLY A 173 -1.82 1.59 -18.98
C GLY A 173 -3.26 1.49 -18.47
N GLY A 174 -4.07 2.54 -18.61
CA GLY A 174 -5.46 2.58 -18.15
C GLY A 174 -5.62 2.68 -16.63
N LEU A 175 -4.60 3.12 -15.89
CA LEU A 175 -4.74 3.34 -14.45
C LEU A 175 -5.64 4.54 -14.16
N ASP A 176 -6.29 4.56 -12.99
CA ASP A 176 -7.10 5.72 -12.56
C ASP A 176 -6.26 6.86 -12.01
N GLY A 177 -4.99 6.58 -11.68
CA GLY A 177 -4.06 7.55 -11.10
C GLY A 177 -2.74 6.95 -10.65
N ILE A 178 -1.90 7.79 -10.07
CA ILE A 178 -0.63 7.43 -9.44
C ILE A 178 -0.45 8.11 -8.10
N GLU A 179 0.45 7.59 -7.27
CA GLU A 179 1.10 8.34 -6.21
C GLU A 179 2.62 8.39 -6.42
N THR A 180 3.23 9.53 -6.10
CA THR A 180 4.69 9.59 -5.92
C THR A 180 5.05 9.17 -4.49
N LEU A 181 6.20 8.54 -4.28
CA LEU A 181 6.68 8.23 -2.93
C LEU A 181 7.67 9.28 -2.44
N ALA A 182 7.31 10.01 -1.39
CA ALA A 182 8.22 10.95 -0.74
C ALA A 182 9.06 10.27 0.36
N SER A 183 8.44 9.53 1.27
CA SER A 183 9.09 9.04 2.50
C SER A 183 10.45 8.35 2.27
N SER A 184 11.54 9.01 2.69
CA SER A 184 12.93 8.52 2.52
C SER A 184 13.34 8.16 1.08
N HIS A 185 12.53 8.49 0.09
CA HIS A 185 12.77 8.34 -1.35
C HIS A 185 13.13 9.70 -1.94
N LEU A 186 13.50 9.77 -3.21
CA LEU A 186 14.20 10.94 -3.72
C LEU A 186 13.46 12.27 -3.45
N ILE A 187 12.15 12.32 -3.66
CA ILE A 187 11.35 13.53 -3.34
C ILE A 187 11.48 13.90 -1.87
N GLY A 188 11.22 12.98 -0.93
CA GLY A 188 11.32 13.28 0.50
C GLY A 188 12.76 13.52 0.96
N GLN A 189 13.76 12.98 0.25
CA GLN A 189 15.15 13.30 0.52
C GLN A 189 15.45 14.79 0.26
N PHE A 190 14.85 15.39 -0.78
CA PHE A 190 14.92 16.84 -0.98
C PHE A 190 14.12 17.62 0.07
N LEU A 191 12.96 17.09 0.49
CA LEU A 191 12.13 17.75 1.51
C LEU A 191 12.78 17.75 2.90
N SER A 192 13.52 16.70 3.27
CA SER A 192 14.06 16.57 4.63
C SER A 192 15.35 17.36 4.83
N PRO A 193 15.47 18.20 5.88
CA PRO A 193 16.70 18.92 6.19
C PRO A 193 17.82 17.97 6.65
N PHE A 194 17.48 16.74 7.06
CA PHE A 194 18.45 15.71 7.43
C PHE A 194 19.28 15.23 6.22
N THR A 195 18.65 15.14 5.06
CA THR A 195 19.25 14.55 3.85
C THR A 195 19.59 15.57 2.79
N ASN A 196 19.06 16.79 2.89
CA ASN A 196 19.32 17.87 1.98
C ASN A 196 20.06 19.02 2.69
N THR A 197 21.37 19.02 2.54
CA THR A 197 22.28 20.05 3.08
C THR A 197 22.81 20.96 1.97
N ARG A 198 22.11 21.05 0.84
CA ARG A 198 22.51 21.90 -0.28
C ARG A 198 22.40 23.38 0.08
N THR A 199 23.24 24.18 -0.57
CA THR A 199 23.28 25.64 -0.43
C THR A 199 22.81 26.39 -1.68
N ASP A 200 22.42 25.65 -2.73
CA ASP A 200 21.89 26.19 -3.98
C ASP A 200 20.35 26.33 -3.95
N GLU A 201 19.72 26.56 -5.10
CA GLU A 201 18.26 26.75 -5.21
C GLU A 201 17.41 25.52 -4.84
N PHE A 202 18.03 24.38 -4.52
CA PHE A 202 17.37 23.14 -4.12
C PHE A 202 17.53 22.78 -2.64
N GLY A 203 18.20 23.61 -1.83
CA GLY A 203 18.34 23.39 -0.38
C GLY A 203 18.27 24.66 0.46
N GLY A 204 18.47 24.50 1.77
CA GLY A 204 18.32 25.56 2.76
C GLY A 204 16.85 25.85 3.08
N SER A 205 16.25 26.84 2.41
CA SER A 205 14.88 27.26 2.71
C SER A 205 13.85 26.16 2.41
N LEU A 206 12.68 26.26 3.04
CA LEU A 206 11.58 25.30 2.84
C LEU A 206 11.11 25.30 1.37
N GLU A 207 11.04 26.47 0.74
CA GLU A 207 10.66 26.64 -0.67
C GLU A 207 11.68 25.97 -1.61
N ASN A 208 12.97 26.14 -1.33
CA ASN A 208 14.04 25.51 -2.12
C ASN A 208 14.01 23.98 -1.97
N ARG A 209 13.78 23.47 -0.75
CA ARG A 209 13.60 22.02 -0.50
C ARG A 209 12.38 21.46 -1.25
N CYS A 210 11.30 22.25 -1.40
CA CYS A 210 10.12 21.85 -2.16
C CYS A 210 10.35 21.83 -3.68
N ARG A 211 11.30 22.61 -4.19
CA ARG A 211 11.47 22.87 -5.63
C ARG A 211 11.55 21.60 -6.47
N PHE A 212 12.35 20.62 -6.05
CA PHE A 212 12.45 19.34 -6.78
C PHE A 212 11.11 18.61 -6.84
N GLY A 213 10.41 18.51 -5.71
CA GLY A 213 9.08 17.89 -5.66
C GLY A 213 8.08 18.59 -6.58
N LEU A 214 8.08 19.92 -6.61
CA LEU A 214 7.21 20.71 -7.49
C LEU A 214 7.54 20.48 -8.98
N MET A 215 8.82 20.51 -9.35
CA MET A 215 9.23 20.23 -10.73
C MET A 215 8.80 18.83 -11.19
N VAL A 216 8.88 17.83 -10.31
CA VAL A 216 8.40 16.47 -10.61
C VAL A 216 6.90 16.45 -10.87
N HIS A 217 6.09 17.07 -10.02
CA HIS A 217 4.64 17.05 -10.17
C HIS A 217 4.16 17.92 -11.34
N GLU A 218 4.84 19.02 -11.65
CA GLU A 218 4.62 19.83 -12.86
C GLU A 218 4.85 19.02 -14.14
N GLU A 219 6.00 18.31 -14.23
CA GLU A 219 6.30 17.46 -15.38
C GLU A 219 5.35 16.27 -15.49
N ILE A 220 4.91 15.69 -14.37
CA ILE A 220 3.83 14.70 -14.36
C ILE A 220 2.58 15.30 -14.98
N ARG A 221 2.11 16.47 -14.50
CA ARG A 221 0.91 17.15 -15.03
C ARG A 221 1.03 17.44 -16.51
N ARG A 222 2.19 17.88 -17.00
CA ARG A 222 2.44 18.11 -18.43
C ARG A 222 2.21 16.85 -19.29
N GLN A 223 2.46 15.67 -18.73
CA GLN A 223 2.35 14.39 -19.45
C GLN A 223 0.96 13.76 -19.35
N VAL A 224 0.29 13.89 -18.20
CA VAL A 224 -0.98 13.20 -17.93
C VAL A 224 -2.21 14.11 -17.97
N GLY A 225 -2.02 15.43 -17.93
CA GLY A 225 -3.08 16.42 -17.84
C GLY A 225 -3.70 16.53 -16.44
N ASP A 226 -4.68 17.42 -16.33
CA ASP A 226 -5.29 17.71 -15.03
C ASP A 226 -6.25 16.62 -14.58
N ASP A 227 -6.95 15.94 -15.47
CA ASP A 227 -7.96 14.94 -15.07
C ASP A 227 -7.36 13.73 -14.36
N PHE A 228 -6.18 13.26 -14.80
CA PHE A 228 -5.54 12.08 -14.23
C PHE A 228 -5.20 12.30 -12.75
N ILE A 229 -5.54 11.34 -11.88
CA ILE A 229 -5.36 11.53 -10.43
C ILE A 229 -3.88 11.35 -10.07
N VAL A 230 -3.31 12.35 -9.38
CA VAL A 230 -1.91 12.34 -8.92
C VAL A 230 -1.90 12.63 -7.43
N GLY A 231 -1.40 11.71 -6.62
CA GLY A 231 -1.17 11.95 -5.20
C GLY A 231 0.29 11.85 -4.80
N ILE A 232 0.52 12.02 -3.49
CA ILE A 232 1.84 11.87 -2.89
C ILE A 232 1.73 11.05 -1.61
N ARG A 233 2.61 10.05 -1.46
CA ARG A 233 2.80 9.32 -0.22
C ARG A 233 3.74 10.09 0.69
N TYR A 234 3.12 10.89 1.54
CA TYR A 234 3.68 12.05 2.21
C TYR A 234 4.03 11.75 3.66
N VAL A 235 5.22 12.16 4.10
CA VAL A 235 5.65 11.99 5.49
C VAL A 235 5.16 13.16 6.33
N VAL A 236 4.34 12.89 7.34
CA VAL A 236 3.76 13.94 8.20
C VAL A 236 4.71 14.36 9.32
N ASP A 237 5.63 13.47 9.70
CA ASP A 237 6.70 13.72 10.67
C ASP A 237 7.75 12.61 10.49
N GLU A 238 9.03 12.96 10.41
CA GLU A 238 10.14 12.00 10.34
C GLU A 238 10.69 11.58 11.71
N GLU A 239 10.18 12.20 12.77
CA GLU A 239 10.74 12.19 14.12
C GLU A 239 12.22 12.66 14.12
N PHE A 240 12.85 12.71 15.29
CA PHE A 240 14.28 12.94 15.56
C PHE A 240 15.16 13.34 14.36
N GLU A 241 15.58 14.61 14.33
CA GLU A 241 16.55 15.16 13.36
C GLU A 241 16.11 15.07 11.88
N GLY A 242 14.81 15.00 11.59
CA GLY A 242 14.23 14.96 10.23
C GLY A 242 13.30 16.13 9.90
N LEU A 243 12.39 15.90 8.96
CA LEU A 243 11.26 16.80 8.70
C LEU A 243 10.27 16.77 9.87
N ALA A 244 10.18 17.89 10.60
CA ALA A 244 9.22 18.08 11.68
C ALA A 244 7.79 18.31 11.16
N PHE A 245 6.79 18.01 11.99
CA PHE A 245 5.37 18.18 11.68
C PHE A 245 4.99 19.58 11.17
N GLU A 246 5.49 20.64 11.82
CA GLU A 246 5.15 22.02 11.44
C GLU A 246 5.69 22.38 10.05
N ASP A 247 6.87 21.90 9.72
CA ASP A 247 7.44 22.07 8.38
C ASP A 247 6.70 21.19 7.37
N ALA A 248 6.26 20.00 7.76
CA ALA A 248 5.45 19.15 6.90
C ALA A 248 4.11 19.82 6.54
N VAL A 249 3.44 20.46 7.50
CA VAL A 249 2.21 21.24 7.24
C VAL A 249 2.47 22.39 6.27
N LYS A 250 3.55 23.17 6.47
CA LYS A 250 3.91 24.27 5.54
C LYS A 250 4.19 23.76 4.13
N ILE A 251 4.90 22.64 3.99
CA ILE A 251 5.16 22.01 2.69
C ILE A 251 3.84 21.54 2.06
N ALA A 252 2.93 20.96 2.84
CA ALA A 252 1.62 20.55 2.35
C ALA A 252 0.83 21.74 1.80
N HIS A 253 0.80 22.89 2.47
CA HIS A 253 0.16 24.09 1.95
C HIS A 253 0.78 24.60 0.64
N ILE A 254 2.11 24.47 0.48
CA ILE A 254 2.76 24.78 -0.80
C ILE A 254 2.25 23.82 -1.88
N LEU A 255 2.22 22.52 -1.61
CA LEU A 255 1.74 21.52 -2.57
C LEU A 255 0.26 21.75 -2.95
N GLU A 256 -0.58 22.13 -1.99
CA GLU A 256 -1.99 22.49 -2.23
C GLU A 256 -2.13 23.76 -3.08
N ARG A 257 -1.35 24.80 -2.77
CA ARG A 257 -1.36 26.06 -3.52
C ARG A 257 -0.97 25.86 -4.98
N GLU A 258 0.04 25.03 -5.25
CA GLU A 258 0.46 24.73 -6.62
C GLU A 258 -0.55 23.85 -7.37
N GLY A 259 -1.44 23.15 -6.65
CA GLY A 259 -2.58 22.42 -7.25
C GLY A 259 -2.22 21.20 -8.09
N GLN A 260 -0.98 20.70 -7.97
CA GLN A 260 -0.48 19.60 -8.82
C GLN A 260 -0.80 18.21 -8.26
N ILE A 261 -1.24 18.10 -7.01
CA ILE A 261 -1.65 16.85 -6.37
C ILE A 261 -3.12 16.89 -5.94
N ASP A 262 -3.76 15.72 -5.90
CA ASP A 262 -5.18 15.54 -5.61
C ASP A 262 -5.43 14.87 -4.24
N PHE A 263 -4.40 14.29 -3.61
CA PHE A 263 -4.51 13.67 -2.27
C PHE A 263 -3.16 13.49 -1.57
N PHE A 264 -3.20 13.36 -0.25
CA PHE A 264 -2.09 12.92 0.60
C PHE A 264 -2.32 11.49 1.08
N ASN A 265 -1.38 10.59 0.81
CA ASN A 265 -1.31 9.29 1.49
C ASN A 265 -0.28 9.37 2.62
N ALA A 266 -0.74 9.71 3.81
CA ALA A 266 0.10 10.05 4.93
C ALA A 266 0.83 8.84 5.52
N ILE A 267 2.10 9.03 5.88
CA ILE A 267 2.95 8.07 6.59
C ILE A 267 3.75 8.80 7.68
N TYR A 268 4.30 8.05 8.64
CA TYR A 268 5.05 8.58 9.77
C TYR A 268 6.43 7.92 9.88
N GLY A 269 7.43 8.70 10.28
CA GLY A 269 8.80 8.28 10.53
C GLY A 269 9.64 8.04 9.28
N LYS A 270 10.92 7.79 9.50
CA LYS A 270 11.91 7.47 8.45
C LYS A 270 11.94 5.99 8.10
N MET A 271 12.33 5.67 6.86
CA MET A 271 12.55 4.30 6.38
C MET A 271 14.04 3.95 6.21
N ASP A 272 14.92 4.79 6.74
CA ASP A 272 16.36 4.67 6.50
C ASP A 272 17.09 3.79 7.51
N THR A 273 16.41 3.33 8.57
CA THR A 273 16.85 2.37 9.60
C THR A 273 15.86 1.20 9.77
N TYR A 274 16.29 0.09 10.38
CA TYR A 274 15.42 -1.07 10.61
C TYR A 274 14.32 -0.74 11.62
N ARG A 275 14.64 0.02 12.67
CA ARG A 275 13.67 0.49 13.66
C ARG A 275 12.59 1.32 12.99
N GLY A 276 12.96 2.38 12.27
CA GLY A 276 11.98 3.27 11.65
C GLY A 276 11.11 2.57 10.61
N LEU A 277 11.70 1.63 9.87
CA LEU A 277 10.94 0.78 8.95
C LEU A 277 9.93 -0.12 9.69
N ALA A 278 10.35 -0.81 10.75
CA ALA A 278 9.55 -1.82 11.43
C ALA A 278 8.54 -1.25 12.44
N MET A 279 8.83 -0.10 13.06
CA MET A 279 8.00 0.51 14.11
C MET A 279 7.14 1.63 13.55
N ASP A 280 7.69 2.48 12.68
CA ASP A 280 7.02 3.71 12.26
C ASP A 280 6.21 3.44 11.00
N ASN A 281 6.87 2.94 9.96
CA ASN A 281 6.27 2.81 8.64
C ASN A 281 5.47 1.51 8.45
N MET A 282 5.97 0.40 9.00
CA MET A 282 5.34 -0.92 8.88
C MET A 282 5.17 -1.63 10.23
N PRO A 283 4.49 -1.00 11.22
CA PRO A 283 4.33 -1.50 12.59
C PRO A 283 3.89 -2.96 12.63
N GLY A 284 4.68 -3.82 13.26
CA GLY A 284 4.45 -5.26 13.38
C GLY A 284 3.56 -5.64 14.56
N MET A 285 3.57 -6.93 14.93
CA MET A 285 2.78 -7.48 16.04
C MET A 285 3.04 -6.75 17.36
N ALA A 286 4.29 -6.37 17.64
CA ALA A 286 4.71 -5.71 18.86
C ALA A 286 4.26 -4.24 19.01
N SER A 287 3.80 -3.59 17.93
CA SER A 287 3.38 -2.18 17.96
C SER A 287 1.92 -2.04 18.45
N PRO A 288 1.49 -0.89 18.97
CA PRO A 288 0.06 -0.60 19.15
C PRO A 288 -0.72 -0.68 17.83
N ILE A 289 -2.05 -0.86 17.90
CA ILE A 289 -2.93 -0.75 16.72
C ILE A 289 -2.97 0.72 16.29
N ALA A 290 -2.90 0.97 14.98
CA ALA A 290 -3.00 2.30 14.38
C ALA A 290 -2.19 3.42 15.10
N PRO A 291 -0.88 3.22 15.37
CA PRO A 291 -0.11 4.06 16.29
C PRO A 291 -0.04 5.53 15.86
N TRP A 292 -0.17 5.80 14.56
CA TRP A 292 -0.01 7.15 13.99
C TRP A 292 -1.31 7.80 13.55
N LEU A 293 -2.46 7.15 13.80
CA LEU A 293 -3.76 7.65 13.34
C LEU A 293 -4.07 9.05 13.90
N GLN A 294 -3.67 9.34 15.14
CA GLN A 294 -3.90 10.66 15.74
C GLN A 294 -3.00 11.74 15.12
N ALA A 295 -1.73 11.45 14.90
CA ALA A 295 -0.80 12.39 14.24
C ALA A 295 -1.26 12.71 12.81
N VAL A 296 -1.72 11.70 12.07
CA VAL A 296 -2.30 11.90 10.73
C VAL A 296 -3.64 12.66 10.79
N GLY A 297 -4.47 12.37 11.80
CA GLY A 297 -5.70 13.12 12.02
C GLY A 297 -5.44 14.59 12.34
N ALA A 298 -4.34 14.92 13.03
CA ALA A 298 -3.89 16.28 13.23
C ALA A 298 -3.46 16.92 11.90
N PHE A 299 -2.64 16.24 11.10
CA PHE A 299 -2.25 16.71 9.76
C PHE A 299 -3.46 16.99 8.86
N LYS A 300 -4.47 16.09 8.87
CA LYS A 300 -5.69 16.26 8.08
C LYS A 300 -6.46 17.53 8.45
N LYS A 301 -6.42 18.00 9.70
CA LYS A 301 -7.09 19.25 10.11
C LYS A 301 -6.46 20.49 9.48
N GLU A 302 -5.18 20.40 9.11
CA GLU A 302 -4.44 21.51 8.51
C GLU A 302 -4.64 21.58 6.99
N VAL A 303 -4.92 20.45 6.33
CA VAL A 303 -5.03 20.39 4.86
C VAL A 303 -6.47 20.29 4.36
N SER A 304 -6.68 20.72 3.12
CA SER A 304 -7.96 20.66 2.40
C SER A 304 -8.09 19.43 1.50
N LEU A 305 -6.97 18.90 1.00
CA LEU A 305 -6.97 17.71 0.15
C LEU A 305 -7.30 16.44 0.94
N PRO A 306 -7.92 15.44 0.29
CA PRO A 306 -8.18 14.14 0.90
C PRO A 306 -6.93 13.49 1.52
N VAL A 307 -7.10 12.93 2.72
CA VAL A 307 -6.01 12.25 3.46
C VAL A 307 -6.30 10.77 3.64
N PHE A 308 -5.36 9.94 3.22
CA PHE A 308 -5.38 8.47 3.35
C PHE A 308 -4.28 8.03 4.32
N HIS A 309 -4.47 6.90 4.99
CA HIS A 309 -3.44 6.33 5.87
C HIS A 309 -3.62 4.84 6.13
N ALA A 310 -2.51 4.16 6.42
CA ALA A 310 -2.45 2.74 6.73
C ALA A 310 -1.96 2.42 8.15
N ALA A 311 -0.64 2.27 8.31
CA ALA A 311 0.09 1.89 9.54
C ALA A 311 -0.71 1.09 10.59
N LYS A 312 -0.95 -0.20 10.32
CA LYS A 312 -1.59 -1.15 11.26
C LYS A 312 -3.03 -0.77 11.69
N ILE A 313 -3.81 -0.17 10.80
CA ILE A 313 -5.27 -0.29 10.84
C ILE A 313 -5.64 -1.69 10.32
N ALA A 314 -5.77 -2.64 11.25
CA ALA A 314 -5.88 -4.07 10.94
C ALA A 314 -7.29 -4.64 11.08
N ASP A 315 -8.18 -3.94 11.79
CA ASP A 315 -9.54 -4.36 12.11
C ASP A 315 -10.58 -3.30 11.71
N ILE A 316 -11.84 -3.73 11.62
CA ILE A 316 -12.95 -2.91 11.13
C ILE A 316 -13.39 -1.87 12.16
N ALA A 317 -13.26 -2.14 13.46
CA ALA A 317 -13.64 -1.18 14.49
C ALA A 317 -12.73 0.07 14.42
N THR A 318 -11.41 -0.13 14.32
CA THR A 318 -10.43 0.93 14.12
C THR A 318 -10.66 1.67 12.80
N ALA A 319 -10.93 0.94 11.71
CA ALA A 319 -11.20 1.54 10.42
C ALA A 319 -12.47 2.41 10.44
N ARG A 320 -13.56 1.93 11.04
CA ARG A 320 -14.80 2.71 11.23
C ARG A 320 -14.55 3.96 12.06
N TYR A 321 -13.81 3.85 13.17
CA TYR A 321 -13.45 4.98 14.01
C TYR A 321 -12.70 6.06 13.20
N ALA A 322 -11.69 5.66 12.42
CA ALA A 322 -10.90 6.59 11.60
C ALA A 322 -11.75 7.41 10.62
N ILE A 323 -12.73 6.78 9.97
CA ILE A 323 -13.63 7.48 9.03
C ILE A 323 -14.71 8.29 9.78
N LYS A 324 -15.33 7.71 10.81
CA LYS A 324 -16.44 8.35 11.54
C LYS A 324 -16.00 9.63 12.25
N GLU A 325 -14.83 9.62 12.86
CA GLU A 325 -14.26 10.78 13.55
C GLU A 325 -13.57 11.77 12.59
N GLY A 326 -13.66 11.53 11.28
CA GLY A 326 -13.10 12.41 10.27
C GLY A 326 -11.58 12.44 10.23
N LEU A 327 -10.88 11.48 10.84
CA LEU A 327 -9.41 11.41 10.88
C LEU A 327 -8.81 11.05 9.51
N LEU A 328 -9.57 10.33 8.67
CA LEU A 328 -9.19 9.95 7.30
C LEU A 328 -10.38 10.08 6.35
N ASP A 329 -10.12 10.27 5.05
CA ASP A 329 -11.15 10.25 4.01
C ASP A 329 -11.30 8.85 3.40
N LEU A 330 -10.17 8.17 3.19
CA LEU A 330 -10.07 6.76 2.84
C LEU A 330 -9.16 6.05 3.84
N VAL A 331 -9.58 4.87 4.28
CA VAL A 331 -8.82 4.06 5.22
C VAL A 331 -8.11 2.92 4.48
N ALA A 332 -6.81 2.83 4.66
CA ALA A 332 -6.00 1.83 3.98
C ALA A 332 -5.67 0.63 4.88
N MET A 333 -6.08 -0.55 4.43
CA MET A 333 -6.00 -1.79 5.20
C MET A 333 -5.18 -2.85 4.45
N THR A 334 -3.94 -2.52 4.05
CA THR A 334 -3.10 -3.35 3.15
C THR A 334 -2.87 -4.77 3.66
N ARG A 335 -2.31 -4.92 4.87
CA ARG A 335 -2.03 -6.25 5.44
C ARG A 335 -3.31 -6.98 5.86
N ALA A 336 -4.37 -6.24 6.18
CA ALA A 336 -5.68 -6.85 6.41
C ALA A 336 -6.20 -7.50 5.11
N HIS A 337 -6.07 -6.84 3.96
CA HIS A 337 -6.44 -7.43 2.66
C HIS A 337 -5.49 -8.53 2.18
N ILE A 338 -4.24 -8.57 2.67
CA ILE A 338 -3.37 -9.74 2.51
C ILE A 338 -3.90 -10.92 3.31
N ALA A 339 -4.39 -10.71 4.53
CA ALA A 339 -5.02 -11.78 5.30
C ALA A 339 -6.37 -12.18 4.69
N ASP A 340 -7.18 -11.22 4.27
CA ASP A 340 -8.53 -11.45 3.79
C ASP A 340 -8.89 -10.45 2.68
N PRO A 341 -8.77 -10.83 1.40
CA PRO A 341 -9.13 -9.92 0.31
C PRO A 341 -10.64 -9.61 0.29
N HIS A 342 -11.47 -10.38 0.99
CA HIS A 342 -12.94 -10.31 0.96
C HIS A 342 -13.55 -9.57 2.16
N ILE A 343 -12.75 -8.75 2.86
CA ILE A 343 -13.20 -7.92 4.00
C ILE A 343 -14.48 -7.16 3.67
N VAL A 344 -14.51 -6.43 2.55
CA VAL A 344 -15.65 -5.59 2.19
C VAL A 344 -16.88 -6.42 1.85
N ALA A 345 -16.73 -7.51 1.08
CA ALA A 345 -17.83 -8.41 0.77
C ALA A 345 -18.45 -9.04 2.04
N LYS A 346 -17.63 -9.43 3.01
CA LYS A 346 -18.11 -9.93 4.32
C LYS A 346 -18.82 -8.85 5.11
N LEU A 347 -18.29 -7.63 5.09
CA LEU A 347 -18.91 -6.48 5.74
C LEU A 347 -20.31 -6.19 5.16
N MET A 348 -20.44 -6.19 3.83
CA MET A 348 -21.72 -6.01 3.14
C MET A 348 -22.76 -7.08 3.47
N ARG A 349 -22.32 -8.32 3.76
CA ARG A 349 -23.20 -9.42 4.20
C ARG A 349 -23.46 -9.46 5.71
N GLY A 350 -22.87 -8.55 6.48
CA GLY A 350 -22.95 -8.57 7.94
C GLY A 350 -22.25 -9.77 8.58
N GLU A 351 -21.19 -10.27 7.96
CA GLU A 351 -20.36 -11.42 8.38
C GLU A 351 -19.00 -10.95 8.93
N GLU A 352 -19.00 -9.89 9.73
CA GLU A 352 -17.76 -9.29 10.26
C GLU A 352 -16.96 -10.27 11.12
N ASP A 353 -17.65 -11.16 11.85
CA ASP A 353 -17.07 -12.24 12.64
C ASP A 353 -16.33 -13.30 11.80
N ARG A 354 -16.58 -13.32 10.49
CA ARG A 354 -15.93 -14.23 9.53
C ARG A 354 -14.71 -13.61 8.85
N ILE A 355 -14.37 -12.36 9.17
CA ILE A 355 -13.17 -11.71 8.65
C ILE A 355 -11.95 -12.38 9.29
N ARG A 356 -10.99 -12.78 8.45
CA ARG A 356 -9.72 -13.33 8.94
C ARG A 356 -8.79 -12.16 9.30
N PRO A 357 -8.51 -11.91 10.59
CA PRO A 357 -7.78 -10.72 11.00
C PRO A 357 -6.30 -10.82 10.65
N CYS A 358 -5.68 -9.68 10.37
CA CYS A 358 -4.22 -9.57 10.32
C CYS A 358 -3.67 -9.36 11.74
N VAL A 359 -2.80 -10.26 12.19
CA VAL A 359 -2.13 -10.17 13.51
C VAL A 359 -0.81 -9.40 13.48
N GLY A 360 -0.42 -8.85 12.31
CA GLY A 360 0.82 -8.10 12.19
C GLY A 360 2.09 -8.95 12.31
N ALA A 361 2.03 -10.27 12.08
CA ALA A 361 3.16 -11.20 12.19
C ALA A 361 4.29 -11.00 11.17
N THR A 362 4.20 -9.98 10.30
CA THR A 362 5.23 -9.55 9.33
C THR A 362 5.74 -10.60 8.35
N HIS A 363 5.19 -11.82 8.31
CA HIS A 363 5.56 -12.86 7.35
C HIS A 363 5.44 -12.39 5.88
N CYS A 364 4.44 -11.56 5.60
CA CYS A 364 4.21 -10.93 4.30
C CYS A 364 5.30 -9.95 3.84
N MET A 365 6.32 -9.68 4.68
CA MET A 365 7.47 -8.83 4.36
C MET A 365 8.79 -9.61 4.23
N THR A 366 8.78 -10.93 4.45
CA THR A 366 9.97 -11.79 4.37
C THR A 366 10.41 -12.03 2.92
N GLY A 367 11.33 -12.96 2.65
CA GLY A 367 11.64 -13.39 1.27
C GLY A 367 10.49 -14.07 0.53
N PHE A 368 9.35 -14.26 1.20
CA PHE A 368 8.18 -14.98 0.68
C PHE A 368 6.96 -14.08 0.45
N ARG A 369 7.17 -12.79 0.22
CA ARG A 369 6.05 -11.85 0.01
C ARG A 369 5.20 -12.29 -1.20
N PRO A 370 3.89 -12.03 -1.17
CA PRO A 370 3.11 -11.42 -0.10
C PRO A 370 2.46 -12.48 0.81
N ARG A 371 3.08 -13.67 0.99
CA ARG A 371 2.45 -14.78 1.73
C ARG A 371 2.05 -14.38 3.14
N CYS A 372 0.89 -14.86 3.56
CA CYS A 372 0.31 -14.55 4.86
C CYS A 372 0.39 -15.75 5.79
N LEU A 373 0.67 -15.50 7.07
CA LEU A 373 0.62 -16.54 8.11
C LEU A 373 -0.79 -17.13 8.26
N HIS A 374 -1.83 -16.30 8.09
CA HIS A 374 -3.24 -16.73 8.25
C HIS A 374 -3.90 -17.14 6.94
N ASN A 375 -3.37 -16.71 5.79
CA ASN A 375 -3.96 -16.97 4.48
C ASN A 375 -2.96 -17.61 3.53
N ALA A 376 -3.08 -18.93 3.39
CA ALA A 376 -2.21 -19.71 2.51
C ALA A 376 -2.39 -19.35 1.01
N ALA A 377 -3.54 -18.81 0.61
CA ALA A 377 -3.82 -18.47 -0.78
C ALA A 377 -3.16 -17.16 -1.24
N SER A 378 -2.82 -16.26 -0.31
CA SER A 378 -2.27 -14.94 -0.66
C SER A 378 -0.92 -15.04 -1.37
N GLY A 379 -0.85 -14.45 -2.57
CA GLY A 379 0.31 -14.54 -3.46
C GLY A 379 0.43 -15.87 -4.19
N GLN A 380 -0.56 -16.75 -4.05
CA GLN A 380 -0.65 -18.06 -4.68
C GLN A 380 -1.99 -18.26 -5.39
N GLU A 381 -2.66 -17.17 -5.80
CA GLU A 381 -3.99 -17.16 -6.41
C GLU A 381 -4.06 -18.00 -7.72
N ASN A 382 -2.91 -18.27 -8.34
CA ASN A 382 -2.78 -19.17 -9.49
C ASN A 382 -2.98 -20.65 -9.13
N LYS A 383 -2.73 -21.02 -7.87
CA LYS A 383 -2.68 -22.40 -7.39
C LYS A 383 -3.78 -22.70 -6.37
N LEU A 384 -4.10 -21.71 -5.53
CA LEU A 384 -5.00 -21.84 -4.40
C LEU A 384 -6.06 -20.74 -4.46
N PRO A 385 -7.37 -21.09 -4.47
CA PRO A 385 -8.42 -20.09 -4.37
C PRO A 385 -8.55 -19.58 -2.93
N HIS A 386 -8.99 -18.33 -2.76
CA HIS A 386 -9.31 -17.79 -1.43
C HIS A 386 -10.62 -18.35 -0.85
N VAL A 387 -11.51 -18.84 -1.72
CA VAL A 387 -12.74 -19.56 -1.38
C VAL A 387 -12.67 -20.95 -1.99
N ALA A 388 -12.62 -22.00 -1.16
CA ALA A 388 -12.36 -23.36 -1.63
C ALA A 388 -13.49 -23.94 -2.52
N GLY A 389 -14.73 -23.52 -2.29
CA GLY A 389 -15.93 -24.05 -2.93
C GLY A 389 -16.23 -25.50 -2.54
N GLN A 390 -17.43 -25.97 -2.87
CA GLN A 390 -17.80 -27.38 -2.69
C GLN A 390 -17.08 -28.27 -3.71
N ALA A 391 -16.69 -29.47 -3.31
CA ALA A 391 -16.17 -30.46 -4.24
C ALA A 391 -17.28 -31.01 -5.14
N THR A 392 -16.93 -31.38 -6.37
CA THR A 392 -17.83 -32.04 -7.32
C THR A 392 -17.99 -33.55 -7.06
N SER A 393 -17.08 -34.14 -6.27
CA SER A 393 -17.13 -35.53 -5.85
C SER A 393 -17.89 -35.70 -4.53
N PRO A 394 -18.50 -36.87 -4.26
CA PRO A 394 -19.11 -37.16 -2.97
C PRO A 394 -18.16 -36.92 -1.78
N GLY A 395 -18.72 -36.37 -0.70
CA GLY A 395 -18.01 -36.15 0.55
C GLY A 395 -17.47 -37.46 1.14
N LYS A 396 -16.34 -37.36 1.85
CA LYS A 396 -15.74 -38.46 2.62
C LYS A 396 -15.78 -38.11 4.10
N LYS A 397 -15.72 -39.13 4.96
CA LYS A 397 -15.41 -38.93 6.37
C LYS A 397 -13.91 -38.68 6.53
N VAL A 398 -13.53 -37.56 7.15
CA VAL A 398 -12.14 -37.14 7.36
C VAL A 398 -11.90 -37.00 8.86
N VAL A 399 -10.91 -37.70 9.38
CA VAL A 399 -10.48 -37.58 10.77
C VAL A 399 -9.19 -36.77 10.81
N VAL A 400 -9.21 -35.65 11.54
CA VAL A 400 -8.04 -34.79 11.77
C VAL A 400 -7.63 -34.92 13.23
N VAL A 401 -6.38 -35.30 13.48
CA VAL A 401 -5.83 -35.46 14.83
C VAL A 401 -4.88 -34.29 15.14
N GLY A 402 -5.27 -33.46 16.11
CA GLY A 402 -4.60 -32.23 16.53
C GLY A 402 -5.36 -30.98 16.10
N GLY A 403 -5.78 -30.17 17.07
CA GLY A 403 -6.49 -28.89 16.95
C GLY A 403 -5.57 -27.66 16.95
N GLY A 404 -4.31 -27.80 16.55
CA GLY A 404 -3.41 -26.67 16.25
C GLY A 404 -3.67 -26.06 14.86
N PRO A 405 -2.95 -24.99 14.46
CA PRO A 405 -3.23 -24.25 13.23
C PRO A 405 -3.29 -25.11 11.96
N ALA A 406 -2.41 -26.10 11.82
CA ALA A 406 -2.41 -27.00 10.67
C ALA A 406 -3.67 -27.88 10.62
N GLY A 407 -4.06 -28.46 11.76
CA GLY A 407 -5.26 -29.29 11.84
C GLY A 407 -6.55 -28.47 11.71
N LEU A 408 -6.59 -27.26 12.27
CA LEU A 408 -7.71 -26.34 12.11
C LEU A 408 -7.90 -25.92 10.65
N GLU A 409 -6.82 -25.57 9.93
CA GLU A 409 -6.94 -25.20 8.52
C GLU A 409 -7.31 -26.40 7.64
N ALA A 410 -6.74 -27.59 7.89
CA ALA A 410 -7.11 -28.81 7.20
C ALA A 410 -8.60 -29.16 7.42
N ALA A 411 -9.06 -29.14 8.67
CA ALA A 411 -10.44 -29.40 9.03
C ALA A 411 -11.40 -28.39 8.37
N ARG A 412 -11.06 -27.09 8.42
CA ARG A 412 -11.84 -26.01 7.81
C ARG A 412 -11.99 -26.22 6.30
N ILE A 413 -10.90 -26.46 5.58
CA ILE A 413 -10.92 -26.67 4.12
C ILE A 413 -11.70 -27.94 3.76
N CYS A 414 -11.49 -29.05 4.48
CA CYS A 414 -12.26 -30.27 4.24
C CYS A 414 -13.76 -30.05 4.44
N ALA A 415 -14.15 -29.34 5.51
CA ALA A 415 -15.56 -29.03 5.76
C ALA A 415 -16.16 -28.12 4.66
N GLU A 416 -15.45 -27.06 4.24
CA GLU A 416 -15.90 -26.17 3.15
C GLU A 416 -16.07 -26.90 1.81
N ARG A 417 -15.27 -27.94 1.59
CA ARG A 417 -15.37 -28.81 0.40
C ARG A 417 -16.48 -29.85 0.49
N GLY A 418 -17.17 -29.98 1.62
CA GLY A 418 -18.32 -30.87 1.81
C GLY A 418 -17.99 -32.24 2.43
N HIS A 419 -16.85 -32.38 3.10
CA HIS A 419 -16.51 -33.60 3.84
C HIS A 419 -17.16 -33.61 5.24
N ASP A 420 -17.44 -34.80 5.77
CA ASP A 420 -17.82 -34.99 7.18
C ASP A 420 -16.54 -35.06 8.02
N VAL A 421 -16.25 -34.00 8.78
CA VAL A 421 -14.96 -33.83 9.47
C VAL A 421 -15.10 -34.07 10.97
N VAL A 422 -14.28 -34.98 11.48
CA VAL A 422 -14.09 -35.19 12.92
C VAL A 422 -12.71 -34.64 13.30
N LEU A 423 -12.68 -33.59 14.11
CA LEU A 423 -11.45 -33.02 14.68
C LEU A 423 -11.27 -33.53 16.12
N LEU A 424 -10.13 -34.15 16.38
CA LEU A 424 -9.76 -34.64 17.72
C LEU A 424 -8.63 -33.75 18.28
N GLU A 425 -8.84 -33.17 19.45
CA GLU A 425 -7.82 -32.42 20.21
C GLU A 425 -7.68 -33.08 21.59
N ALA A 426 -6.44 -33.25 22.05
CA ALA A 426 -6.14 -33.84 23.34
C ALA A 426 -6.23 -32.81 24.49
N GLY A 427 -5.95 -31.55 24.19
CA GLY A 427 -6.12 -30.41 25.09
C GLY A 427 -7.59 -30.02 25.31
N THR A 428 -7.79 -29.06 26.21
CA THR A 428 -9.14 -28.58 26.57
C THR A 428 -9.68 -27.54 25.60
N ALA A 429 -8.82 -26.92 24.79
CA ALA A 429 -9.23 -25.95 23.79
C ALA A 429 -8.40 -26.06 22.50
N LEU A 430 -9.00 -25.57 21.41
CA LEU A 430 -8.36 -25.52 20.10
C LEU A 430 -7.30 -24.43 20.09
N GLY A 431 -6.14 -24.72 19.52
CA GLY A 431 -5.08 -23.73 19.36
C GLY A 431 -4.30 -23.38 20.62
N ASP A 432 -4.42 -24.10 21.75
CA ASP A 432 -3.83 -23.78 23.08
C ASP A 432 -2.32 -23.45 23.13
N LYS A 433 -1.57 -23.63 22.04
CA LYS A 433 -0.17 -23.19 21.90
C LYS A 433 0.02 -21.86 21.14
N PHE A 434 -1.06 -21.17 20.75
CA PHE A 434 -1.06 -20.01 19.87
C PHE A 434 -1.90 -18.84 20.38
#